data_AF-A0A3L7WMU3-F1
#
_entry.id   AF-A0A3L7WMU3-F1
#
_cell.length_a   1.000
_cell.length_b   1.000
_cell.length_c   1.000
_cell.angle_alpha   90.00
_cell.angle_beta   90.00
_cell.angle_gamma   90.00
#
_symmetry.space_group_name_H-M   'P 1'
#
loop_
_entity.id
_entity.type
_entity.pdbx_description
1 polymer ?
#
loop_
_entity_poly.entity_id
_entity_poly.type
_entity_poly.pdbx_seq_one_letter_code
_entity_poly.pdbx_strand_id
1 'polypeptide(L)'
;MTIGRLQLITPELLDGFLQAVEPALMRRATAVLASGGVTLEQVEPASAVVVVVDGTAVRRVTALLIAGRVTTLCDCAHRDDGPCVHRVAAVRALYTHMTSNPPQPWETLFSLSDRPRSTTATPTAAVVCFFLVPSHPLGVGDAGWAVIPASVTPRAGRADWTGADVRPLRAPPTPAGYPNSPLSVLQAAAMLCEQSLSLAQPGQRAWLYAGALALLVDQTVYVARDGLSFGHPVHVYGEPGELQLSCDEDGADLLLQSIVYSAHRSIVVDQANRTLLPFSPHWLWTGATLVCIGERTTLVDHLLQTPALRVRAEDRERFDQRLLELAQRVPLCGSAVRWDEVNDEPIGNITVAEHDAGVVVRLAFAYANYDLPFDQHYPPEAVLHGSEELHLVRITRLVDSERDYVALLEQQGLRMSEDGSFRLKKTIPVRDFLMRVVGVLASHGLQIRGEDALTSVQLRTDIPELAVTVQSHIDWFDVSAVVNFGDLSVDVAVVRRAVLRRERYILLPDGTIGFVPNELAHRLAPLLAMGTESDGRLRFAAAQTAIVDQLVQEAQRAQVDATFEERREQLRLFEHIEDQPLPEGFRGTLRSYQKAGYDWLHFLNRYGFGGCLADDMGVGKT
;
A
#
# COMPACT_ATOMS: atom_id res chain seq x y z
N MET A 1 0.54 11.40 -20.68
CA MET A 1 0.24 12.73 -20.13
C MET A 1 -0.62 12.53 -18.91
N THR A 2 0.01 12.18 -17.80
CA THR A 2 -0.70 12.04 -16.52
C THR A 2 -0.60 13.41 -15.86
N ILE A 3 -1.74 14.07 -15.70
CA ILE A 3 -1.85 15.37 -15.04
C ILE A 3 -1.26 15.18 -13.64
N GLY A 4 -0.11 15.82 -13.35
CA GLY A 4 0.43 15.87 -11.99
C GLY A 4 -0.69 16.28 -11.04
N ARG A 5 -0.82 15.59 -9.89
CA ARG A 5 -1.93 15.84 -8.94
C ARG A 5 -2.04 17.33 -8.69
N LEU A 6 -3.05 17.96 -9.30
CA LEU A 6 -3.37 19.36 -9.08
C LEU A 6 -3.63 19.51 -7.58
N GLN A 7 -2.73 20.21 -6.89
CA GLN A 7 -2.89 20.48 -5.48
C GLN A 7 -3.96 21.57 -5.35
N LEU A 8 -5.14 21.16 -4.89
CA LEU A 8 -6.30 22.01 -4.68
C LEU A 8 -6.49 22.23 -3.19
N ILE A 9 -6.93 23.41 -2.78
CA ILE A 9 -7.51 23.58 -1.44
C ILE A 9 -8.77 22.71 -1.44
N THR A 10 -8.83 21.72 -0.57
CA THR A 10 -9.99 20.82 -0.42
C THR A 10 -10.58 20.93 0.98
N PRO A 11 -11.86 20.53 1.18
CA PRO A 11 -12.47 20.48 2.50
C PRO A 11 -11.64 19.67 3.50
N GLU A 12 -11.02 18.56 3.09
CA GLU A 12 -10.21 17.71 3.97
C GLU A 12 -8.96 18.44 4.50
N LEU A 13 -8.30 19.23 3.64
CA LEU A 13 -7.14 20.03 4.04
C LEU A 13 -7.51 21.19 4.96
N LEU A 14 -8.70 21.77 4.75
CA LEU A 14 -9.24 22.82 5.62
C LEU A 14 -9.68 22.25 6.98
N ASP A 15 -10.20 21.02 7.01
CA ASP A 15 -10.64 20.35 8.23
C ASP A 15 -9.46 20.09 9.17
N GLY A 16 -8.31 19.69 8.62
CA GLY A 16 -7.06 19.57 9.39
C GLY A 16 -6.65 20.88 10.09
N PHE A 17 -6.88 22.04 9.47
CA PHE A 17 -6.66 23.34 10.13
C PHE A 17 -7.69 23.59 11.24
N LEU A 18 -8.97 23.28 11.00
CA LEU A 18 -10.08 23.55 11.94
C LEU A 18 -10.02 22.66 13.19
N GLN A 19 -9.55 21.41 13.06
CA GLN A 19 -9.40 20.48 14.19
C GLN A 19 -8.32 20.94 15.19
N ALA A 20 -7.35 21.74 14.75
CA ALA A 20 -6.29 22.29 15.59
C ALA A 20 -6.69 23.59 16.35
N VAL A 21 -7.92 24.09 16.17
CA VAL A 21 -8.38 25.36 16.74
C VAL A 21 -9.04 25.16 18.11
N GLU A 22 -8.70 25.98 19.09
CA GLU A 22 -9.33 25.94 20.42
C GLU A 22 -10.86 26.19 20.39
N PRO A 23 -11.66 25.47 21.20
CA PRO A 23 -13.13 25.58 21.19
C PRO A 23 -13.66 26.99 21.48
N ALA A 24 -12.97 27.76 22.32
CA ALA A 24 -13.37 29.14 22.65
C ALA A 24 -13.22 30.08 21.44
N LEU A 25 -12.14 29.93 20.68
CA LEU A 25 -11.88 30.69 19.46
C LEU A 25 -12.83 30.28 18.34
N MET A 26 -13.12 28.98 18.21
CA MET A 26 -14.09 28.46 17.24
C MET A 26 -15.49 29.06 17.45
N ARG A 27 -15.95 29.19 18.70
CA ARG A 27 -17.24 29.84 19.01
C ARG A 27 -17.29 31.30 18.58
N ARG A 28 -16.23 32.07 18.83
CA ARG A 28 -16.14 33.48 18.42
C ARG A 28 -16.13 33.64 16.90
N ALA A 29 -15.37 32.80 16.19
CA ALA A 29 -15.35 32.80 14.74
C ALA A 29 -16.72 32.43 14.15
N THR A 30 -17.44 31.50 14.78
CA THR A 30 -18.83 31.18 14.41
C THR A 30 -19.75 32.40 14.49
N ALA A 31 -19.59 33.22 15.53
CA ALA A 31 -20.41 34.41 15.72
C ALA A 31 -20.13 35.47 14.64
N VAL A 32 -18.87 35.64 14.24
CA VAL A 32 -18.47 36.54 13.13
C VAL A 32 -18.98 36.05 11.77
N LEU A 33 -19.03 34.73 11.56
CA LEU A 33 -19.66 34.15 10.37
C LEU A 33 -21.18 34.38 10.37
N ALA A 34 -21.84 34.18 11.51
CA ALA A 34 -23.29 34.33 11.65
C ALA A 34 -23.76 35.78 11.51
N SER A 35 -22.91 36.77 11.78
CA SER A 35 -23.22 38.19 11.55
C SER A 35 -23.19 38.60 10.06
N GLY A 36 -22.83 37.68 9.14
CA GLY A 36 -22.77 37.95 7.71
C GLY A 36 -21.57 38.79 7.28
N GLY A 37 -20.60 39.02 8.17
CA GLY A 37 -19.43 39.84 7.92
C GLY A 37 -18.33 39.20 7.07
N VAL A 38 -18.55 38.03 6.45
CA VAL A 38 -17.51 37.32 5.70
C VAL A 38 -17.84 37.30 4.21
N THR A 39 -16.94 37.82 3.39
CA THR A 39 -17.06 37.84 1.93
C THR A 39 -15.85 37.16 1.29
N LEU A 40 -16.10 36.19 0.42
CA LEU A 40 -15.07 35.57 -0.42
C LEU A 40 -14.82 36.51 -1.62
N GLU A 41 -13.69 37.22 -1.64
CA GLU A 41 -13.34 38.11 -2.75
C GLU A 41 -12.81 37.30 -3.94
N GLN A 42 -12.03 36.25 -3.67
CA GLN A 42 -11.40 35.43 -4.70
C GLN A 42 -11.20 34.00 -4.18
N VAL A 43 -11.57 33.01 -4.97
CA VAL A 43 -11.34 31.58 -4.67
C VAL A 43 -10.68 30.96 -5.89
N GLU A 44 -9.41 30.67 -5.77
CA GLU A 44 -8.61 29.98 -6.76
C GLU A 44 -8.27 28.56 -6.28
N PRO A 45 -7.85 27.68 -7.21
CA PRO A 45 -7.45 26.31 -6.92
C PRO A 45 -6.48 26.13 -5.74
N ALA A 46 -5.44 26.98 -5.64
CA ALA A 46 -4.40 26.89 -4.61
C ALA A 46 -4.34 28.12 -3.67
N SER A 47 -5.24 29.09 -3.84
CA SER A 47 -5.26 30.32 -3.04
C SER A 47 -6.68 30.86 -2.87
N ALA A 48 -6.96 31.55 -1.78
CA ALA A 48 -8.21 32.28 -1.63
C ALA A 48 -8.04 33.54 -0.79
N VAL A 49 -8.78 34.59 -1.12
CA VAL A 49 -8.83 35.85 -0.38
C VAL A 49 -10.22 36.04 0.19
N VAL A 50 -10.27 36.20 1.51
CA VAL A 50 -11.50 36.33 2.29
C VAL A 50 -11.44 37.61 3.08
N VAL A 51 -12.44 38.46 2.92
CA VAL A 51 -12.63 39.65 3.75
C VAL A 51 -13.53 39.28 4.92
N VAL A 52 -13.07 39.58 6.13
CA VAL A 52 -13.79 39.37 7.37
C VAL A 52 -14.01 40.72 8.05
N VAL A 53 -15.26 41.03 8.33
CA VAL A 53 -15.73 42.22 9.03
C VAL A 53 -16.12 41.80 10.45
N ASP A 54 -15.31 42.21 11.42
CA ASP A 54 -15.54 41.99 12.85
C ASP A 54 -15.83 43.34 13.52
N GLY A 55 -17.12 43.63 13.75
CA GLY A 55 -17.57 44.95 14.21
C GLY A 55 -17.28 46.06 13.20
N THR A 56 -16.39 46.99 13.54
CA THR A 56 -15.93 48.08 12.65
C THR A 56 -14.60 47.78 11.95
N ALA A 57 -13.95 46.65 12.26
CA ALA A 57 -12.68 46.27 11.67
C ALA A 57 -12.90 45.43 10.40
N VAL A 58 -12.34 45.88 9.28
CA VAL A 58 -12.26 45.10 8.04
C VAL A 58 -10.88 44.45 7.98
N ARG A 59 -10.85 43.13 7.85
CA ARG A 59 -9.64 42.31 7.85
C ARG A 59 -9.59 41.45 6.62
N ARG A 60 -8.46 41.45 5.92
CA ARG A 60 -8.21 40.50 4.84
C ARG A 60 -7.49 39.28 5.35
N VAL A 61 -7.99 38.12 4.93
CA VAL A 61 -7.41 36.81 5.21
C VAL A 61 -7.10 36.11 3.90
N THR A 62 -5.85 35.72 3.72
CA THR A 62 -5.41 34.94 2.57
C THR A 62 -5.17 33.50 3.00
N ALA A 63 -5.80 32.54 2.34
CA ALA A 63 -5.53 31.11 2.47
C ALA A 63 -4.68 30.65 1.28
N LEU A 64 -3.61 29.92 1.54
CA LEU A 64 -2.66 29.43 0.54
C LEU A 64 -2.41 27.95 0.74
N LEU A 65 -2.35 27.19 -0.34
CA LEU A 65 -1.88 25.82 -0.31
C LEU A 65 -0.36 25.79 -0.51
N ILE A 66 0.37 25.38 0.52
CA ILE A 66 1.83 25.30 0.51
C ILE A 66 2.22 23.88 0.90
N ALA A 67 2.91 23.16 0.00
CA ALA A 67 3.38 21.79 0.23
C ALA A 67 2.29 20.86 0.79
N GLY A 68 1.07 20.90 0.24
CA GLY A 68 -0.05 20.09 0.68
C GLY A 68 -0.73 20.52 1.99
N ARG A 69 -0.39 21.69 2.57
CA ARG A 69 -1.04 22.24 3.77
C ARG A 69 -1.64 23.63 3.51
N VAL A 70 -2.83 23.89 4.08
CA VAL A 70 -3.46 25.22 3.98
C VAL A 70 -2.88 26.15 5.05
N THR A 71 -2.18 27.18 4.61
CA THR A 71 -1.62 28.25 5.44
C THR A 71 -2.50 29.48 5.33
N THR A 72 -2.89 30.06 6.48
CA THR A 72 -3.74 31.27 6.51
C THR A 72 -3.02 32.47 7.09
N LEU A 73 -3.18 33.62 6.44
CA LEU A 73 -2.53 34.88 6.73
C LEU A 73 -3.60 35.92 7.02
N CYS A 74 -3.46 36.74 8.06
CA CYS A 74 -4.41 37.82 8.37
C CYS A 74 -3.67 39.11 8.71
N ASP A 75 -4.21 40.24 8.26
CA ASP A 75 -3.70 41.60 8.48
C ASP A 75 -3.99 42.17 9.88
N CYS A 76 -4.48 41.35 10.83
CA CYS A 76 -4.76 41.79 12.20
C CYS A 76 -3.47 41.84 13.06
N ALA A 77 -3.45 42.70 14.07
CA ALA A 77 -2.31 42.90 14.96
C ALA A 77 -2.02 41.74 15.93
N HIS A 78 -2.73 40.62 15.82
CA HIS A 78 -2.50 39.43 16.65
C HIS A 78 -1.23 38.72 16.13
N ARG A 79 -0.11 39.02 16.79
CA ARG A 79 1.18 38.35 16.60
C ARG A 79 1.28 37.13 17.52
N ASP A 80 1.95 36.12 16.94
CA ASP A 80 2.63 34.98 17.56
C ASP A 80 1.75 33.82 18.09
N ASP A 81 2.04 32.64 17.52
CA ASP A 81 1.69 31.27 17.93
C ASP A 81 0.25 30.73 17.87
N GLY A 82 -0.70 31.40 17.20
CA GLY A 82 -2.05 30.80 17.04
C GLY A 82 -2.95 31.35 15.91
N PRO A 83 -4.02 30.61 15.56
CA PRO A 83 -5.07 31.11 14.67
C PRO A 83 -5.81 32.29 15.33
N CYS A 84 -6.11 33.34 14.57
CA CYS A 84 -6.93 34.47 15.06
C CYS A 84 -8.40 34.28 14.66
N VAL A 85 -9.32 35.04 15.27
CA VAL A 85 -10.77 34.92 15.01
C VAL A 85 -11.10 35.10 13.51
N HIS A 86 -10.41 36.02 12.83
CA HIS A 86 -10.60 36.25 11.39
C HIS A 86 -10.11 35.07 10.55
N ARG A 87 -8.96 34.46 10.88
CA ARG A 87 -8.42 33.28 10.18
C ARG A 87 -9.38 32.10 10.26
N VAL A 88 -9.90 31.82 11.46
CA VAL A 88 -10.86 30.73 11.67
C VAL A 88 -12.18 31.01 10.95
N ALA A 89 -12.67 32.25 11.00
CA ALA A 89 -13.88 32.65 10.29
C ALA A 89 -13.72 32.49 8.76
N ALA A 90 -12.59 32.91 8.21
CA ALA A 90 -12.28 32.78 6.80
C ALA A 90 -12.14 31.32 6.34
N VAL A 91 -11.40 30.48 7.08
CA VAL A 91 -11.24 29.05 6.75
C VAL A 91 -12.58 28.33 6.76
N ARG A 92 -13.48 28.69 7.67
CA ARG A 92 -14.78 28.05 7.76
C ARG A 92 -15.79 28.55 6.73
N ALA A 93 -15.71 29.82 6.33
CA ALA A 93 -16.40 30.30 5.12
C ALA A 93 -15.91 29.54 3.87
N LEU A 94 -14.60 29.36 3.72
CA LEU A 94 -14.00 28.58 2.63
C LEU A 94 -14.43 27.11 2.67
N TYR A 95 -14.40 26.47 3.85
CA TYR A 95 -14.86 25.10 4.04
C TYR A 95 -16.31 24.93 3.61
N THR A 96 -17.19 25.85 4.02
CA THR A 96 -18.61 25.84 3.68
C THR A 96 -18.81 26.02 2.17
N HIS A 97 -18.09 26.98 1.58
CA HIS A 97 -18.11 27.22 0.14
C HIS A 97 -17.62 26.03 -0.68
N MET A 98 -16.53 25.38 -0.28
CA MET A 98 -15.95 24.22 -0.98
C MET A 98 -16.76 22.94 -0.77
N THR A 99 -17.47 22.81 0.35
CA THR A 99 -18.40 21.70 0.55
C THR A 99 -19.63 21.84 -0.35
N SER A 100 -20.11 23.07 -0.56
CA SER A 100 -21.22 23.36 -1.47
C SER A 100 -20.80 23.43 -2.95
N ASN A 101 -19.54 23.78 -3.23
CA ASN A 101 -18.95 23.88 -4.56
C ASN A 101 -17.60 23.13 -4.56
N PRO A 102 -17.61 21.79 -4.62
CA PRO A 102 -16.37 21.01 -4.60
C PRO A 102 -15.53 21.33 -5.84
N PRO A 103 -14.23 21.68 -5.67
CA PRO A 103 -13.39 22.09 -6.78
C PRO A 103 -13.23 20.93 -7.78
N GLN A 104 -13.59 21.18 -9.03
CA GLN A 104 -13.48 20.18 -10.09
C GLN A 104 -12.05 20.17 -10.64
N PRO A 105 -11.33 19.03 -10.64
CA PRO A 105 -9.94 18.95 -11.12
C PRO A 105 -9.72 19.35 -12.59
N TRP A 106 -10.78 19.45 -13.38
CA TRP A 106 -10.71 19.87 -14.78
C TRP A 106 -10.92 21.37 -14.98
N GLU A 107 -11.57 22.09 -14.06
CA GLU A 107 -11.76 23.56 -14.14
C GLU A 107 -10.41 24.30 -14.05
N THR A 108 -9.44 23.70 -13.37
CA THR A 108 -8.05 24.13 -13.30
C THR A 108 -7.32 24.10 -14.65
N LEU A 109 -7.78 23.30 -15.60
CA LEU A 109 -7.21 23.25 -16.94
C LEU A 109 -7.55 24.51 -17.75
N PHE A 110 -8.68 25.18 -17.45
CA PHE A 110 -9.11 26.39 -18.13
C PHE A 110 -8.45 27.66 -17.54
N SER A 111 -8.10 27.67 -16.26
CA SER A 111 -7.32 28.77 -15.65
C SER A 111 -5.85 28.79 -16.07
N LEU A 112 -5.33 27.66 -16.56
CA LEU A 112 -4.00 27.57 -17.20
C LEU A 112 -3.97 28.23 -18.59
N SER A 113 -5.08 28.18 -19.34
CA SER A 113 -5.21 28.78 -20.68
C SER A 113 -5.41 30.30 -20.68
N ASP A 114 -5.89 30.89 -19.57
CA ASP A 114 -6.06 32.33 -19.41
C ASP A 114 -4.82 33.04 -18.84
N ARG A 115 -3.71 32.33 -18.61
CA ARG A 115 -2.42 32.98 -18.32
C ARG A 115 -2.02 33.77 -19.57
N PRO A 116 -1.95 35.11 -19.54
CA PRO A 116 -1.50 35.86 -20.70
C PRO A 116 -0.07 35.40 -21.02
N ARG A 117 0.10 34.72 -22.15
CA ARG A 117 1.40 34.61 -22.82
C ARG A 117 1.90 36.04 -22.94
N SER A 118 3.04 36.33 -22.32
CA SER A 118 3.74 37.61 -22.38
C SER A 118 3.64 38.18 -23.80
N THR A 119 2.71 39.12 -23.99
CA THR A 119 2.63 39.89 -25.20
C THR A 119 3.63 41.02 -25.05
N THR A 120 4.59 41.03 -25.95
CA THR A 120 5.53 42.13 -26.14
C THR A 120 4.76 43.44 -26.30
N ALA A 121 4.71 44.29 -25.28
CA ALA A 121 4.17 45.65 -25.39
C ALA A 121 4.81 46.65 -24.39
N THR A 122 5.40 47.69 -24.98
CA THR A 122 5.82 49.02 -24.46
C THR A 122 6.58 49.14 -23.11
N PRO A 123 7.79 49.75 -23.09
CA PRO A 123 8.75 49.60 -21.98
C PRO A 123 8.62 50.65 -20.86
N THR A 124 7.46 51.29 -20.67
CA THR A 124 7.37 52.49 -19.81
C THR A 124 6.63 52.30 -18.48
N ALA A 125 5.94 51.18 -18.25
CA ALA A 125 5.23 50.94 -16.98
C ALA A 125 6.07 50.08 -16.02
N ALA A 126 6.09 50.46 -14.75
CA ALA A 126 6.81 49.73 -13.70
C ALA A 126 6.15 48.37 -13.43
N VAL A 127 6.97 47.36 -13.10
CA VAL A 127 6.56 45.99 -12.78
C VAL A 127 7.07 45.66 -11.38
N VAL A 128 6.36 44.80 -10.65
CA VAL A 128 6.80 44.31 -9.34
C VAL A 128 7.70 43.09 -9.52
N CYS A 129 8.92 43.15 -8.96
CA CYS A 129 9.86 42.04 -8.89
C CYS A 129 10.20 41.73 -7.43
N PHE A 130 10.66 40.51 -7.17
CA PHE A 130 11.06 40.07 -5.84
C PHE A 130 12.55 39.82 -5.78
N PHE A 131 13.15 40.20 -4.66
CA PHE A 131 14.58 40.12 -4.44
C PHE A 131 14.87 39.29 -3.18
N LEU A 132 15.66 38.23 -3.33
CA LEU A 132 16.23 37.45 -2.24
C LEU A 132 17.50 38.15 -1.75
N VAL A 133 17.48 38.63 -0.50
CA VAL A 133 18.56 39.43 0.07
C VAL A 133 19.10 38.76 1.34
N PRO A 134 20.41 38.52 1.46
CA PRO A 134 21.01 38.11 2.72
C PRO A 134 21.00 39.28 3.70
N SER A 135 20.69 39.02 4.96
CA SER A 135 20.43 40.05 5.98
C SER A 135 21.67 40.79 6.52
N HIS A 136 22.82 40.72 5.85
CA HIS A 136 24.00 41.54 6.19
C HIS A 136 24.48 42.38 5.00
N PRO A 137 24.33 43.72 5.10
CA PRO A 137 25.53 44.57 5.15
C PRO A 137 25.62 45.46 6.41
N LEU A 138 24.69 45.34 7.37
CA LEU A 138 24.54 46.27 8.51
C LEU A 138 24.44 45.54 9.85
N GLY A 139 25.58 45.06 10.37
CA GLY A 139 25.87 44.85 11.80
C GLY A 139 24.85 44.10 12.69
N VAL A 140 25.26 42.91 13.16
CA VAL A 140 24.77 42.12 14.33
C VAL A 140 23.52 41.24 14.13
N GLY A 141 23.72 39.91 14.17
CA GLY A 141 22.67 38.87 14.26
C GLY A 141 22.78 37.75 13.21
N ASP A 142 22.31 36.54 13.54
CA ASP A 142 22.38 35.31 12.71
C ASP A 142 22.00 35.54 11.23
N ALA A 143 22.77 34.95 10.31
CA ALA A 143 22.62 35.10 8.87
C ALA A 143 21.24 34.61 8.37
N GLY A 144 20.28 35.52 8.23
CA GLY A 144 18.95 35.25 7.66
C GLY A 144 18.81 35.71 6.21
N TRP A 145 17.79 35.21 5.53
CA TRP A 145 17.38 35.66 4.20
C TRP A 145 16.06 36.42 4.27
N ALA A 146 15.86 37.36 3.36
CA ALA A 146 14.59 38.09 3.21
C ALA A 146 14.15 38.13 1.75
N VAL A 147 12.84 38.05 1.52
CA VAL A 147 12.23 38.30 0.21
C VAL A 147 11.68 39.71 0.22
N ILE A 148 12.12 40.56 -0.70
CA ILE A 148 11.75 41.98 -0.77
C ILE A 148 11.01 42.26 -2.08
N PRO A 149 9.76 42.75 -2.04
CA PRO A 149 9.07 43.21 -3.23
C PRO A 149 9.57 44.61 -3.61
N ALA A 150 9.85 44.84 -4.88
CA ALA A 150 10.29 46.14 -5.37
C ALA A 150 9.68 46.47 -6.74
N SER A 151 9.46 47.77 -6.94
CA SER A 151 9.06 48.36 -8.20
C SER A 151 10.30 48.51 -9.08
N VAL A 152 10.25 47.93 -10.27
CA VAL A 152 11.31 47.97 -11.26
C VAL A 152 10.77 48.62 -12.52
N THR A 153 11.49 49.60 -13.06
CA THR A 153 11.15 50.20 -14.35
C THR A 153 11.98 49.52 -15.44
N PRO A 154 11.37 48.76 -16.37
CA PRO A 154 12.11 48.05 -17.40
C PRO A 154 12.90 49.03 -18.27
N ARG A 155 14.20 48.79 -18.46
CA ARG A 155 15.02 49.52 -19.46
C ARG A 155 15.40 48.54 -20.56
N ALA A 156 15.19 48.94 -21.82
CA ALA A 156 15.47 48.09 -22.97
C ALA A 156 16.96 47.65 -22.99
N GLY A 157 17.21 46.34 -23.05
CA GLY A 157 18.53 45.76 -23.35
C GLY A 157 19.48 45.48 -22.17
N ARG A 158 19.05 45.52 -20.91
CA ARG A 158 19.86 45.09 -19.75
C ARG A 158 19.23 43.92 -19.00
N ALA A 159 20.04 42.92 -18.66
CA ALA A 159 19.64 41.76 -17.84
C ALA A 159 19.88 41.99 -16.32
N ASP A 160 20.81 42.89 -15.97
CA ASP A 160 21.18 43.18 -14.59
C ASP A 160 20.54 44.49 -14.10
N TRP A 161 19.96 44.46 -12.89
CA TRP A 161 19.32 45.61 -12.27
C TRP A 161 20.27 46.28 -11.28
N THR A 162 20.43 47.60 -11.41
CA THR A 162 21.22 48.38 -10.46
C THR A 162 20.33 48.92 -9.34
N GLY A 163 20.88 49.23 -8.16
CA GLY A 163 20.13 49.81 -7.04
C GLY A 163 19.38 51.12 -7.36
N ALA A 164 19.68 51.79 -8.47
CA ALA A 164 18.93 52.95 -8.95
C ALA A 164 17.64 52.59 -9.72
N ASP A 165 17.57 51.38 -10.28
CA ASP A 165 16.44 50.87 -11.08
C ASP A 165 15.39 50.14 -10.21
N VAL A 166 15.75 49.80 -8.97
CA VAL A 166 14.95 49.00 -8.04
C VAL A 166 14.51 49.86 -6.86
N ARG A 167 13.19 50.01 -6.67
CA ARG A 167 12.63 50.74 -5.52
C ARG A 167 11.81 49.79 -4.64
N PRO A 168 12.26 49.45 -3.42
CA PRO A 168 11.49 48.62 -2.50
C PRO A 168 10.09 49.19 -2.26
N LEU A 169 9.08 48.34 -2.36
CA LEU A 169 7.71 48.74 -2.10
C LEU A 169 7.51 48.93 -0.59
N ARG A 170 6.95 50.09 -0.22
CA ARG A 170 6.63 50.44 1.18
C ARG A 170 5.13 50.38 1.48
N ALA A 171 4.32 50.19 0.44
CA ALA A 171 2.87 50.09 0.51
C ALA A 171 2.38 48.99 -0.43
N PRO A 172 1.21 48.38 -0.17
CA PRO A 172 0.66 47.31 -1.00
C PRO A 172 0.40 47.82 -2.43
N PRO A 173 0.90 47.13 -3.47
CA PRO A 173 0.65 47.52 -4.84
C PRO A 173 -0.79 47.18 -5.24
N THR A 174 -1.41 48.01 -6.10
CA THR A 174 -2.75 47.77 -6.64
C THR A 174 -2.68 47.42 -8.13
N PRO A 175 -3.65 46.66 -8.67
CA PRO A 175 -3.71 46.37 -10.11
C PRO A 175 -3.70 47.62 -10.99
N ALA A 176 -4.32 48.71 -10.52
CA ALA A 176 -4.33 50.00 -11.21
C ALA A 176 -2.95 50.68 -11.26
N GLY A 177 -2.11 50.47 -10.24
CA GLY A 177 -0.75 51.03 -10.17
C GLY A 177 0.30 50.20 -10.92
N TYR A 178 0.04 48.91 -11.12
CA TYR A 178 0.96 47.94 -11.73
C TYR A 178 0.22 47.02 -12.72
N PRO A 179 -0.33 47.57 -13.82
CA PRO A 179 -1.21 46.81 -14.73
C PRO A 179 -0.53 45.65 -15.45
N ASN A 180 0.81 45.65 -15.52
CA ASN A 180 1.62 44.62 -16.18
C ASN A 180 2.13 43.54 -15.22
N SER A 181 1.80 43.60 -13.93
CA SER A 181 2.21 42.59 -12.96
C SER A 181 1.10 41.53 -12.79
N PRO A 182 1.43 40.22 -12.82
CA PRO A 182 0.45 39.17 -12.53
C PRO A 182 -0.21 39.37 -11.15
N LEU A 183 -1.46 38.91 -11.01
CA LEU A 183 -2.19 39.07 -9.75
C LEU A 183 -1.49 38.38 -8.58
N SER A 184 -0.91 37.20 -8.80
CA SER A 184 -0.14 36.46 -7.80
C SER A 184 1.12 37.23 -7.32
N VAL A 185 1.78 37.93 -8.23
CA VAL A 185 2.91 38.84 -7.95
C VAL A 185 2.45 40.03 -7.11
N LEU A 186 1.29 40.60 -7.39
CA LEU A 186 0.73 41.71 -6.60
C LEU A 186 0.29 41.26 -5.20
N GLN A 187 -0.31 40.07 -5.08
CA GLN A 187 -0.70 39.47 -3.81
C GLN A 187 0.51 39.17 -2.93
N ALA A 188 1.55 38.53 -3.49
CA ALA A 188 2.80 38.28 -2.77
C ALA A 188 3.47 39.57 -2.29
N ALA A 189 3.39 40.64 -3.08
CA ALA A 189 3.96 41.94 -2.71
C ALA A 189 3.13 42.66 -1.65
N ALA A 190 1.81 42.63 -1.74
CA ALA A 190 0.91 43.16 -0.72
C ALA A 190 1.15 42.49 0.64
N MET A 191 1.26 41.15 0.62
CA MET A 191 1.53 40.33 1.81
C MET A 191 2.83 40.72 2.52
N LEU A 192 3.87 41.06 1.75
CA LEU A 192 5.15 41.52 2.30
C LEU A 192 5.13 43.01 2.71
N CYS A 193 4.33 43.86 2.05
CA CYS A 193 4.25 45.31 2.33
C CYS A 193 3.38 45.67 3.54
N GLU A 194 2.25 44.99 3.77
CA GLU A 194 1.32 45.29 4.88
C GLU A 194 1.95 45.08 6.26
N GLN A 195 3.00 44.26 6.32
CA GLN A 195 3.73 43.87 7.52
C GLN A 195 4.97 44.75 7.77
N SER A 196 4.90 46.07 7.51
CA SER A 196 5.95 47.09 7.75
C SER A 196 7.37 46.51 7.96
N LEU A 197 8.03 46.13 6.86
CA LEU A 197 9.29 45.40 6.89
C LEU A 197 10.43 46.23 7.50
N SER A 198 10.73 45.98 8.77
CA SER A 198 12.06 46.19 9.31
C SER A 198 12.90 44.96 8.95
N LEU A 199 14.00 45.18 8.23
CA LEU A 199 15.04 44.17 7.94
C LEU A 199 15.72 43.60 9.21
N ALA A 200 15.33 44.06 10.40
CA ALA A 200 16.06 43.80 11.64
C ALA A 200 15.92 42.37 12.21
N GLN A 201 14.91 41.58 11.83
CA GLN A 201 14.69 40.21 12.39
C GLN A 201 14.08 39.23 11.38
N PRO A 202 14.81 38.81 10.33
CA PRO A 202 14.31 37.91 9.28
C PRO A 202 13.92 36.51 9.79
N GLY A 203 14.60 35.98 10.82
CA GLY A 203 14.33 34.63 11.35
C GLY A 203 12.95 34.45 11.98
N GLN A 204 12.39 35.48 12.65
CA GLN A 204 11.07 35.40 13.29
C GLN A 204 9.90 35.39 12.28
N ARG A 205 10.17 35.62 10.99
CA ARG A 205 9.17 35.78 9.94
C ARG A 205 9.40 34.90 8.72
N ALA A 206 10.20 33.84 8.90
CA ALA A 206 10.51 32.84 7.88
C ALA A 206 9.28 32.27 7.13
N TRP A 207 8.15 32.12 7.83
CA TRP A 207 6.89 31.63 7.27
C TRP A 207 6.24 32.61 6.26
N LEU A 208 6.39 33.93 6.44
CA LEU A 208 5.88 34.93 5.50
C LEU A 208 6.65 34.87 4.17
N TYR A 209 7.97 34.67 4.24
CA TYR A 209 8.79 34.52 3.04
C TYR A 209 8.49 33.22 2.29
N ALA A 210 8.25 32.12 3.01
CA ALA A 210 7.79 30.86 2.42
C ALA A 210 6.44 31.02 1.69
N GLY A 211 5.48 31.72 2.31
CA GLY A 211 4.19 32.03 1.69
C GLY A 211 4.31 32.91 0.45
N ALA A 212 5.26 33.85 0.45
CA ALA A 212 5.48 34.74 -0.69
C ALA A 212 6.03 33.94 -1.87
N LEU A 213 7.02 33.09 -1.63
CA LEU A 213 7.61 32.24 -2.66
C LEU A 213 6.59 31.24 -3.22
N ALA A 214 5.69 30.71 -2.40
CA ALA A 214 4.60 29.85 -2.87
C ALA A 214 3.62 30.56 -3.83
N LEU A 215 3.45 31.88 -3.71
CA LEU A 215 2.66 32.68 -4.67
C LEU A 215 3.45 33.04 -5.94
N LEU A 216 4.78 32.88 -5.91
CA LEU A 216 5.69 33.24 -7.00
C LEU A 216 6.08 32.05 -7.87
N VAL A 217 5.34 30.95 -7.78
CA VAL A 217 5.52 29.78 -8.66
C VAL A 217 5.47 30.19 -10.13
N ASP A 218 6.41 29.66 -10.91
CA ASP A 218 6.66 30.02 -12.32
C ASP A 218 7.09 31.47 -12.56
N GLN A 219 7.30 32.27 -11.50
CA GLN A 219 7.81 33.62 -11.60
C GLN A 219 9.34 33.65 -11.43
N THR A 220 9.94 34.73 -11.92
CA THR A 220 11.37 35.00 -11.75
C THR A 220 11.59 35.87 -10.52
N VAL A 221 12.41 35.38 -9.59
CA VAL A 221 12.91 36.10 -8.42
C VAL A 221 14.39 36.40 -8.65
N TYR A 222 14.89 37.50 -8.12
CA TYR A 222 16.28 37.90 -8.31
C TYR A 222 17.07 37.74 -7.02
N VAL A 223 18.28 37.19 -7.09
CA VAL A 223 19.15 37.11 -5.91
C VAL A 223 20.10 38.31 -5.88
N ALA A 224 20.18 38.97 -4.73
CA ALA A 224 21.14 40.04 -4.49
C ALA A 224 22.54 39.47 -4.25
N ARG A 225 23.54 39.98 -4.98
CA ARG A 225 24.95 39.58 -4.77
C ARG A 225 25.58 40.31 -3.57
N ASP A 226 25.41 41.64 -3.49
CA ASP A 226 26.02 42.51 -2.46
C ASP A 226 25.14 43.74 -2.15
N GLY A 227 23.99 43.53 -1.50
CA GLY A 227 23.10 44.61 -1.00
C GLY A 227 22.34 45.45 -2.05
N LEU A 228 22.96 45.82 -3.19
CA LEU A 228 22.38 46.75 -4.18
C LEU A 228 22.66 46.37 -5.66
N SER A 229 23.27 45.20 -5.90
CA SER A 229 23.48 44.65 -7.25
C SER A 229 22.67 43.36 -7.40
N PHE A 230 21.69 43.36 -8.32
CA PHE A 230 20.77 42.24 -8.52
C PHE A 230 20.99 41.65 -9.92
N GLY A 231 21.59 40.46 -9.99
CA GLY A 231 22.17 39.95 -11.25
C GLY A 231 21.74 38.55 -11.67
N HIS A 232 21.02 37.79 -10.83
CA HIS A 232 20.65 36.42 -11.19
C HIS A 232 19.16 36.18 -11.12
N PRO A 233 18.49 35.99 -12.28
CA PRO A 233 17.13 35.48 -12.31
C PRO A 233 17.14 34.04 -11.82
N VAL A 234 16.24 33.75 -10.88
CA VAL A 234 16.01 32.45 -10.28
C VAL A 234 14.56 32.11 -10.49
N HIS A 235 14.29 30.96 -11.10
CA HIS A 235 12.94 30.47 -11.32
C HIS A 235 12.43 29.76 -10.08
N VAL A 236 11.27 30.17 -9.58
CA VAL A 236 10.62 29.53 -8.43
C VAL A 236 9.78 28.36 -8.92
N TYR A 237 10.12 27.16 -8.44
CA TYR A 237 9.44 25.93 -8.77
C TYR A 237 8.37 25.62 -7.72
N GLY A 238 7.15 25.32 -8.16
CA GLY A 238 6.01 25.16 -7.27
C GLY A 238 5.79 23.77 -6.72
N GLU A 239 6.26 22.74 -7.41
CA GLU A 239 6.16 21.37 -6.91
C GLU A 239 7.25 21.12 -5.87
N PRO A 240 6.91 20.54 -4.70
CA PRO A 240 7.92 20.17 -3.71
C PRO A 240 8.89 19.17 -4.34
N GLY A 241 10.17 19.38 -4.07
CA GLY A 241 11.24 18.51 -4.52
C GLY A 241 11.75 17.63 -3.39
N GLU A 242 12.04 16.38 -3.70
CA GLU A 242 12.73 15.48 -2.79
C GLU A 242 14.22 15.49 -3.11
N LEU A 243 15.06 15.63 -2.09
CA LEU A 243 16.51 15.52 -2.26
C LEU A 243 16.88 14.04 -2.29
N GLN A 244 17.48 13.60 -3.40
CA GLN A 244 17.85 12.22 -3.65
C GLN A 244 19.32 12.14 -4.11
N LEU A 245 19.91 10.97 -4.02
CA LEU A 245 21.21 10.67 -4.62
C LEU A 245 20.98 10.01 -5.98
N SER A 246 21.44 10.63 -7.06
CA SER A 246 21.43 10.02 -8.39
C SER A 246 22.71 9.24 -8.61
N CYS A 247 22.61 8.01 -9.10
CA CYS A 247 23.71 7.16 -9.54
C CYS A 247 23.55 6.91 -11.05
N ASP A 248 24.38 7.58 -11.84
CA ASP A 248 24.31 7.57 -13.30
C ASP A 248 25.58 6.98 -13.92
N GLU A 249 25.46 6.40 -15.11
CA GLU A 249 26.61 5.89 -15.86
C GLU A 249 27.42 7.05 -16.48
N ASP A 250 28.73 7.08 -16.24
CA ASP A 250 29.69 7.98 -16.89
C ASP A 250 30.78 7.16 -17.60
N GLY A 251 30.42 6.63 -18.77
CA GLY A 251 31.26 5.71 -19.53
C GLY A 251 31.35 4.35 -18.83
N ALA A 252 32.54 4.00 -18.33
CA ALA A 252 32.74 2.78 -17.53
C ALA A 252 32.64 3.02 -16.01
N ASP A 253 32.64 4.29 -15.59
CA ASP A 253 32.57 4.70 -14.19
C ASP A 253 31.11 5.03 -13.82
N LEU A 254 30.82 5.12 -12.52
CA LEU A 254 29.54 5.63 -12.01
C LEU A 254 29.73 7.02 -11.40
N LEU A 255 28.76 7.89 -11.62
CA LEU A 255 28.70 9.23 -11.03
C LEU A 255 27.56 9.29 -10.01
N LEU A 256 27.92 9.48 -8.74
CA LEU A 256 26.96 9.78 -7.67
C LEU A 256 26.90 11.28 -7.42
N GLN A 257 25.70 11.85 -7.51
CA GLN A 257 25.47 13.29 -7.30
C GLN A 257 24.14 13.54 -6.62
N SER A 258 24.09 14.54 -5.74
CA SER A 258 22.84 14.95 -5.12
C SER A 258 21.98 15.70 -6.14
N ILE A 259 20.73 15.28 -6.26
CA ILE A 259 19.74 15.91 -7.11
C ILE A 259 18.50 16.27 -6.31
N VAL A 260 17.76 17.26 -6.77
CA VAL A 260 16.38 17.48 -6.35
C VAL A 260 15.48 16.92 -7.43
N TYR A 261 14.66 15.92 -7.08
CA TYR A 261 13.65 15.38 -7.96
C TYR A 261 12.31 16.05 -7.69
N SER A 262 11.77 16.77 -8.67
CA SER A 262 10.50 17.50 -8.59
C SER A 262 9.81 17.48 -9.95
N ALA A 263 8.51 17.22 -10.02
CA ALA A 263 7.72 17.25 -11.26
C ALA A 263 8.30 16.41 -12.42
N HIS A 264 8.85 15.23 -12.13
CA HIS A 264 9.57 14.38 -13.11
C HIS A 264 10.83 15.01 -13.73
N ARG A 265 11.41 15.99 -13.05
CA ARG A 265 12.69 16.60 -13.43
C ARG A 265 13.71 16.39 -12.32
N SER A 266 14.90 15.97 -12.71
CA SER A 266 16.09 15.92 -11.85
C SER A 266 16.86 17.23 -12.01
N ILE A 267 16.99 18.00 -10.93
CA ILE A 267 17.80 19.21 -10.89
C ILE A 267 19.08 18.88 -10.11
N VAL A 268 20.23 18.90 -10.80
CA VAL A 268 21.52 18.67 -10.15
C VAL A 268 21.80 19.79 -9.15
N VAL A 269 22.19 19.41 -7.93
CA VAL A 269 22.58 20.37 -6.90
C VAL A 269 24.02 20.80 -7.15
N ASP A 270 24.20 21.98 -7.74
CA ASP A 270 25.52 22.59 -7.88
C ASP A 270 26.10 22.97 -6.51
N GLN A 271 27.25 22.39 -6.20
CA GLN A 271 27.92 22.63 -4.92
C GLN A 271 28.52 24.02 -4.82
N ALA A 272 28.94 24.61 -5.92
CA ALA A 272 29.48 25.97 -5.87
C ALA A 272 28.38 27.00 -5.57
N ASN A 273 27.14 26.72 -5.99
CA ASN A 273 26.04 27.70 -6.02
C ASN A 273 24.76 27.17 -5.35
N ARG A 274 24.88 26.64 -4.13
CA ARG A 274 23.73 26.19 -3.33
C ARG A 274 23.57 26.99 -2.04
N THR A 275 22.33 27.35 -1.72
CA THR A 275 21.99 27.91 -0.41
C THR A 275 20.65 27.36 0.06
N LEU A 276 20.64 26.79 1.27
CA LEU A 276 19.40 26.41 1.93
C LEU A 276 18.83 27.64 2.65
N LEU A 277 17.67 28.10 2.21
CA LEU A 277 16.97 29.22 2.80
C LEU A 277 16.18 28.74 4.03
N PRO A 278 16.33 29.39 5.21
CA PRO A 278 15.68 29.01 6.46
C PRO A 278 14.22 29.47 6.50
N PHE A 279 13.50 29.32 5.39
CA PHE A 279 12.06 29.53 5.32
C PHE A 279 11.37 28.23 5.75
N SER A 280 10.17 28.30 6.30
CA SER A 280 9.42 27.07 6.67
C SER A 280 8.14 27.01 5.84
N PRO A 281 7.97 26.02 4.94
CA PRO A 281 8.93 24.96 4.57
C PRO A 281 10.22 25.49 3.92
N HIS A 282 11.30 24.71 3.98
CA HIS A 282 12.64 25.09 3.51
C HIS A 282 12.71 25.13 1.99
N TRP A 283 13.50 26.08 1.48
CA TRP A 283 13.71 26.27 0.05
C TRP A 283 15.19 26.13 -0.27
N LEU A 284 15.51 25.33 -1.27
CA LEU A 284 16.85 25.18 -1.79
C LEU A 284 17.02 26.03 -3.03
N TRP A 285 17.99 26.95 -2.99
CA TRP A 285 18.48 27.67 -4.16
C TRP A 285 19.62 26.88 -4.80
N THR A 286 19.48 26.51 -6.08
CA THR A 286 20.45 25.76 -6.89
C THR A 286 20.85 26.57 -8.14
N GLY A 287 21.50 27.72 -7.94
CA GLY A 287 21.96 28.60 -9.02
C GLY A 287 20.84 29.30 -9.79
N ALA A 288 20.15 28.60 -10.68
CA ALA A 288 19.08 29.13 -11.54
C ALA A 288 17.66 28.80 -11.06
N THR A 289 17.52 27.91 -10.09
CA THR A 289 16.23 27.40 -9.60
C THR A 289 16.09 27.51 -8.10
N LEU A 290 14.86 27.75 -7.64
CA LEU A 290 14.47 27.73 -6.25
C LEU A 290 13.37 26.68 -6.06
N VAL A 291 13.63 25.65 -5.25
CA VAL A 291 12.72 24.51 -5.05
C VAL A 291 12.42 24.34 -3.58
N CYS A 292 11.15 24.11 -3.24
CA CYS A 292 10.73 23.79 -1.88
C CYS A 292 11.11 22.34 -1.55
N ILE A 293 11.89 22.10 -0.50
CA ILE A 293 12.34 20.76 -0.07
C ILE A 293 11.68 20.28 1.23
N GLY A 294 10.71 21.04 1.77
CA GLY A 294 9.94 20.66 2.95
C GLY A 294 10.70 20.85 4.27
N GLU A 295 10.78 19.81 5.08
CA GLU A 295 11.44 19.85 6.39
C GLU A 295 12.94 19.57 6.27
N ARG A 296 13.73 20.28 7.08
CA ARG A 296 15.17 20.07 7.14
C ARG A 296 15.47 18.87 8.04
N THR A 297 16.02 17.82 7.44
CA THR A 297 16.48 16.61 8.15
C THR A 297 18.01 16.52 8.14
N THR A 298 18.57 15.70 9.02
CA THR A 298 20.02 15.42 9.02
C THR A 298 20.48 14.82 7.69
N LEU A 299 19.66 13.97 7.08
CA LEU A 299 19.90 13.41 5.75
C LEU A 299 20.00 14.50 4.68
N VAL A 300 19.08 15.48 4.70
CA VAL A 300 19.11 16.62 3.77
C VAL A 300 20.42 17.40 3.91
N ASP A 301 20.83 17.71 5.15
CA ASP A 301 22.09 18.41 5.41
C ASP A 301 23.31 17.61 4.90
N HIS A 302 23.33 16.29 5.13
CA HIS A 302 24.41 15.43 4.64
C HIS A 302 24.46 15.35 3.12
N LEU A 303 23.32 15.16 2.45
CA LEU A 303 23.25 15.11 0.99
C LEU A 303 23.69 16.45 0.38
N LEU A 304 23.24 17.57 0.94
CA LEU A 304 23.71 18.88 0.49
C LEU A 304 25.23 19.01 0.64
N GLN A 305 25.86 18.44 1.66
CA GLN A 305 27.32 18.53 1.85
C GLN A 305 28.13 17.49 1.05
N THR A 306 27.49 16.46 0.50
CA THR A 306 28.16 15.33 -0.14
C THR A 306 28.65 15.72 -1.54
N PRO A 307 29.97 15.75 -1.83
CA PRO A 307 30.51 16.04 -3.17
C PRO A 307 29.98 15.10 -4.24
N ALA A 308 30.03 15.50 -5.51
CA ALA A 308 29.87 14.54 -6.60
C ALA A 308 30.99 13.50 -6.50
N LEU A 309 30.63 12.23 -6.36
CA LEU A 309 31.56 11.12 -6.19
C LEU A 309 31.62 10.31 -7.48
N ARG A 310 32.82 9.94 -7.89
CA ARG A 310 33.03 9.05 -9.04
C ARG A 310 33.49 7.69 -8.53
N VAL A 311 32.71 6.65 -8.77
CA VAL A 311 33.09 5.26 -8.51
C VAL A 311 33.76 4.75 -9.78
N ARG A 312 35.03 4.35 -9.68
CA ARG A 312 35.78 3.82 -10.81
C ARG A 312 35.26 2.44 -11.19
N ALA A 313 35.40 2.07 -12.46
CA ALA A 313 35.02 0.74 -12.96
C ALA A 313 35.61 -0.41 -12.13
N GLU A 314 36.82 -0.25 -11.60
CA GLU A 314 37.51 -1.25 -10.75
C GLU A 314 36.87 -1.42 -9.36
N ASP A 315 36.17 -0.42 -8.85
CA ASP A 315 35.52 -0.43 -7.53
C ASP A 315 34.02 -0.75 -7.61
N ARG A 316 33.48 -0.98 -8.82
CA ARG A 316 32.04 -1.13 -9.07
C ARG A 316 31.41 -2.29 -8.31
N GLU A 317 32.07 -3.45 -8.31
CA GLU A 317 31.62 -4.64 -7.56
C GLU A 317 31.61 -4.40 -6.04
N ARG A 318 32.64 -3.71 -5.53
CA ARG A 318 32.72 -3.36 -4.11
C ARG A 318 31.66 -2.33 -3.71
N PHE A 319 31.33 -1.42 -4.62
CA PHE A 319 30.24 -0.47 -4.42
C PHE A 319 28.89 -1.18 -4.41
N ASP A 320 28.65 -2.11 -5.35
CA ASP A 320 27.42 -2.90 -5.42
C ASP A 320 27.15 -3.67 -4.11
N GLN A 321 28.17 -4.31 -3.53
CA GLN A 321 28.07 -5.01 -2.23
C GLN A 321 27.57 -4.12 -1.07
N ARG A 322 27.68 -2.80 -1.19
CA ARG A 322 27.26 -1.82 -0.18
C ARG A 322 26.10 -0.94 -0.64
N LEU A 323 25.59 -1.17 -1.85
CA LEU A 323 24.54 -0.37 -2.46
C LEU A 323 23.24 -0.45 -1.66
N LEU A 324 22.90 -1.64 -1.15
CA LEU A 324 21.71 -1.81 -0.31
C LEU A 324 21.79 -1.01 1.00
N GLU A 325 22.95 -1.00 1.69
CA GLU A 325 23.13 -0.21 2.91
C GLU A 325 22.90 1.28 2.65
N LEU A 326 23.30 1.76 1.48
CA LEU A 326 23.11 3.13 1.04
C LEU A 326 21.63 3.40 0.72
N ALA A 327 21.00 2.55 -0.08
CA ALA A 327 19.62 2.69 -0.52
C ALA A 327 18.60 2.60 0.63
N GLN A 328 18.91 1.88 1.70
CA GLN A 328 18.08 1.82 2.92
C GLN A 328 18.12 3.11 3.74
N ARG A 329 19.12 3.98 3.53
CA ARG A 329 19.32 5.21 4.31
C ARG A 329 19.07 6.48 3.51
N VAL A 330 19.18 6.39 2.19
CA VAL A 330 19.18 7.52 1.28
C VAL A 330 18.27 7.20 0.09
N PRO A 331 17.31 8.07 -0.25
CA PRO A 331 16.58 7.97 -1.50
C PRO A 331 17.56 7.95 -2.68
N LEU A 332 17.60 6.83 -3.40
CA LEU A 332 18.54 6.58 -4.48
C LEU A 332 17.78 6.41 -5.80
N CYS A 333 18.24 7.10 -6.84
CA CYS A 333 17.71 7.01 -8.20
C CYS A 333 18.86 7.04 -9.21
N GLY A 334 18.54 7.06 -10.50
CA GLY A 334 19.52 7.22 -11.57
C GLY A 334 19.48 6.10 -12.61
N SER A 335 20.19 6.32 -13.70
CA SER A 335 20.19 5.43 -14.88
C SER A 335 20.96 4.13 -14.67
N ALA A 336 21.94 4.12 -13.75
CA ALA A 336 22.77 2.94 -13.52
C ALA A 336 22.14 1.91 -12.57
N VAL A 337 21.21 2.36 -11.71
CA VAL A 337 20.57 1.49 -10.71
C VAL A 337 19.20 1.08 -11.21
N ARG A 338 19.03 -0.22 -11.42
CA ARG A 338 17.75 -0.79 -11.80
C ARG A 338 16.89 -1.00 -10.55
N TRP A 339 15.64 -0.55 -10.62
CA TRP A 339 14.64 -0.76 -9.59
C TRP A 339 13.50 -1.63 -10.11
N ASP A 340 13.23 -2.72 -9.41
CA ASP A 340 11.98 -3.48 -9.56
C ASP A 340 11.06 -3.13 -8.37
N GLU A 341 9.85 -2.68 -8.66
CA GLU A 341 8.84 -2.35 -7.64
C GLU A 341 7.86 -3.52 -7.46
N VAL A 342 7.67 -3.96 -6.22
CA VAL A 342 6.80 -5.08 -5.84
C VAL A 342 5.71 -4.56 -4.89
N ASN A 343 4.45 -4.84 -5.22
CA ASN A 343 3.28 -4.41 -4.45
C ASN A 343 2.20 -5.51 -4.46
N ASP A 344 2.64 -6.76 -4.35
CA ASP A 344 1.78 -7.95 -4.34
C ASP A 344 1.16 -8.20 -2.95
N GLU A 345 0.12 -9.02 -2.90
CA GLU A 345 -0.45 -9.48 -1.62
C GLU A 345 0.52 -10.40 -0.87
N PRO A 346 0.73 -10.21 0.45
CA PRO A 346 1.62 -11.04 1.23
C PRO A 346 1.04 -12.43 1.49
N ILE A 347 1.85 -13.45 1.27
CA ILE A 347 1.57 -14.81 1.73
C ILE A 347 2.30 -15.04 3.06
N GLY A 348 1.52 -15.31 4.12
CA GLY A 348 2.08 -15.56 5.44
C GLY A 348 2.81 -16.90 5.53
N ASN A 349 4.05 -16.87 5.99
CA ASN A 349 4.90 -18.04 6.20
C ASN A 349 5.29 -18.12 7.68
N ILE A 350 5.07 -19.26 8.33
CA ILE A 350 5.51 -19.49 9.71
C ILE A 350 6.54 -20.61 9.78
N THR A 351 7.60 -20.34 10.53
CA THR A 351 8.61 -21.33 10.88
C THR A 351 8.48 -21.66 12.36
N VAL A 352 8.26 -22.93 12.66
CA VAL A 352 8.15 -23.45 14.02
C VAL A 352 9.49 -24.06 14.43
N ALA A 353 9.96 -23.74 15.63
CA ALA A 353 11.16 -24.32 16.22
C ALA A 353 10.95 -24.56 17.73
N GLU A 354 11.60 -25.57 18.28
CA GLU A 354 11.60 -25.84 19.72
C GLU A 354 12.95 -25.47 20.34
N HIS A 355 12.90 -24.72 21.43
CA HIS A 355 14.08 -24.38 22.25
C HIS A 355 13.79 -24.76 23.72
N ASP A 356 14.81 -24.69 24.59
CA ASP A 356 14.70 -25.03 26.02
C ASP A 356 13.56 -24.29 26.76
N ALA A 357 13.14 -23.12 26.24
CA ALA A 357 12.08 -22.29 26.80
C ALA A 357 10.67 -22.58 26.20
N GLY A 358 10.54 -23.56 25.32
CA GLY A 358 9.31 -23.95 24.63
C GLY A 358 9.34 -23.71 23.11
N VAL A 359 8.18 -23.84 22.47
CA VAL A 359 8.03 -23.66 21.02
C VAL A 359 7.98 -22.17 20.66
N VAL A 360 8.81 -21.81 19.68
CA VAL A 360 8.92 -20.46 19.10
C VAL A 360 8.46 -20.54 17.65
N VAL A 361 7.59 -19.60 17.26
CA VAL A 361 7.07 -19.44 15.91
C VAL A 361 7.57 -18.12 15.35
N ARG A 362 8.24 -18.13 14.21
CA ARG A 362 8.68 -16.94 13.49
C ARG A 362 7.80 -16.71 12.27
N LEU A 363 7.26 -15.51 12.15
CA LEU A 363 6.45 -15.08 11.02
C LEU A 363 7.34 -14.40 9.98
N ALA A 364 7.07 -14.69 8.71
CA ALA A 364 7.63 -14.03 7.55
C ALA A 364 6.52 -13.87 6.50
N PHE A 365 6.71 -12.97 5.55
CA PHE A 365 5.78 -12.70 4.47
C PHE A 365 6.49 -12.85 3.13
N ALA A 366 5.94 -13.69 2.26
CA ALA A 366 6.37 -13.76 0.88
C ALA A 366 5.63 -12.71 0.06
N TYR A 367 6.39 -11.80 -0.54
CA TYR A 367 5.94 -10.83 -1.53
C TYR A 367 6.51 -11.24 -2.90
N ALA A 368 5.66 -11.74 -3.79
CA ALA A 368 6.07 -12.39 -5.03
C ALA A 368 7.15 -13.47 -4.78
N ASN A 369 8.41 -13.22 -5.17
CA ASN A 369 9.53 -14.16 -5.01
C ASN A 369 10.46 -13.81 -3.83
N TYR A 370 10.09 -12.84 -3.00
CA TYR A 370 10.93 -12.33 -1.91
C TYR A 370 10.31 -12.62 -0.55
N ASP A 371 11.07 -13.25 0.34
CA ASP A 371 10.67 -13.48 1.73
C ASP A 371 11.17 -12.33 2.62
N LEU A 372 10.24 -11.69 3.34
CA LEU A 372 10.55 -10.66 4.32
C LEU A 372 10.23 -11.15 5.74
N PRO A 373 11.16 -11.04 6.71
CA PRO A 373 10.83 -11.34 8.09
C PRO A 373 9.80 -10.35 8.63
N PHE A 374 8.93 -10.82 9.53
CA PHE A 374 8.06 -9.93 10.28
C PHE A 374 8.89 -8.93 11.11
N ASP A 375 8.47 -7.66 11.09
CA ASP A 375 9.03 -6.60 11.92
C ASP A 375 7.88 -5.88 12.63
N GLN A 376 7.98 -5.77 13.95
CA GLN A 376 6.98 -5.14 14.80
C GLN A 376 6.77 -3.65 14.52
N HIS A 377 7.73 -2.98 13.87
CA HIS A 377 7.61 -1.57 13.50
C HIS A 377 6.83 -1.36 12.20
N TYR A 378 6.53 -2.44 11.45
CA TYR A 378 5.82 -2.40 10.17
C TYR A 378 6.36 -1.31 9.23
N PRO A 379 7.63 -1.39 8.81
CA PRO A 379 8.15 -0.44 7.84
C PRO A 379 7.27 -0.50 6.57
N PRO A 380 6.80 0.64 6.02
CA PRO A 380 5.90 0.63 4.88
C PRO A 380 6.59 0.15 3.59
N GLU A 381 7.92 0.20 3.56
CA GLU A 381 8.73 -0.24 2.44
C GLU A 381 9.92 -1.06 2.94
N ALA A 382 10.33 -2.04 2.15
CA ALA A 382 11.58 -2.76 2.32
C ALA A 382 12.38 -2.70 1.02
N VAL A 383 13.70 -2.52 1.14
CA VAL A 383 14.62 -2.57 -0.01
C VAL A 383 15.47 -3.82 0.12
N LEU A 384 15.61 -4.56 -0.98
CA LEU A 384 16.42 -5.77 -1.09
C LEU A 384 17.39 -5.65 -2.29
N HIS A 385 18.45 -6.46 -2.26
CA HIS A 385 19.29 -6.69 -3.44
C HIS A 385 18.56 -7.60 -4.42
N GLY A 386 18.61 -7.23 -5.70
CA GLY A 386 18.16 -8.06 -6.81
C GLY A 386 19.20 -9.10 -7.23
N SER A 387 18.93 -9.80 -8.32
CA SER A 387 19.77 -10.89 -8.84
C SER A 387 20.98 -10.44 -9.67
N GLU A 388 21.05 -9.17 -10.06
CA GLU A 388 22.04 -8.60 -10.97
C GLU A 388 22.80 -7.45 -10.28
N GLU A 389 23.93 -7.05 -10.86
CA GLU A 389 24.70 -5.90 -10.38
C GLU A 389 23.88 -4.59 -10.50
N LEU A 390 23.95 -3.74 -9.49
CA LEU A 390 23.19 -2.49 -9.37
C LEU A 390 21.66 -2.69 -9.47
N HIS A 391 21.17 -3.89 -9.16
CA HIS A 391 19.75 -4.19 -9.12
C HIS A 391 19.25 -4.13 -7.68
N LEU A 392 18.27 -3.27 -7.43
CA LEU A 392 17.55 -3.16 -6.17
C LEU A 392 16.06 -3.44 -6.39
N VAL A 393 15.44 -4.00 -5.35
CA VAL A 393 14.01 -4.31 -5.33
C VAL A 393 13.38 -3.52 -4.21
N ARG A 394 12.33 -2.77 -4.50
CA ARG A 394 11.53 -2.06 -3.51
C ARG A 394 10.20 -2.76 -3.34
N ILE A 395 9.96 -3.24 -2.12
CA ILE A 395 8.71 -3.92 -1.76
C ILE A 395 7.88 -2.96 -0.92
N THR A 396 6.69 -2.61 -1.42
CA THR A 396 5.69 -1.87 -0.65
C THR A 396 4.92 -2.86 0.21
N ARG A 397 5.04 -2.74 1.54
CA ARG A 397 4.43 -3.68 2.48
C ARG A 397 2.97 -3.30 2.75
N LEU A 398 2.07 -4.25 2.55
CA LEU A 398 0.66 -4.14 2.92
C LEU A 398 0.48 -4.37 4.43
N VAL A 399 0.79 -3.33 5.21
CA VAL A 399 0.81 -3.37 6.69
C VAL A 399 -0.49 -3.87 7.30
N ASP A 400 -1.65 -3.49 6.74
CA ASP A 400 -2.95 -3.93 7.26
C ASP A 400 -3.14 -5.44 7.11
N SER A 401 -2.77 -6.01 5.95
CA SER A 401 -2.81 -7.46 5.74
C SER A 401 -1.84 -8.21 6.65
N GLU A 402 -0.63 -7.68 6.87
CA GLU A 402 0.32 -8.28 7.81
C GLU A 402 -0.22 -8.31 9.26
N ARG A 403 -0.93 -7.24 9.67
CA ARG A 403 -1.58 -7.17 10.98
C ARG A 403 -2.67 -8.22 11.16
N ASP A 404 -3.41 -8.54 10.10
CA ASP A 404 -4.44 -9.59 10.15
C ASP A 404 -3.82 -10.97 10.47
N TYR A 405 -2.67 -11.29 9.86
CA TYR A 405 -1.93 -12.52 10.18
C TYR A 405 -1.44 -12.55 11.64
N VAL A 406 -0.94 -11.43 12.15
CA VAL A 406 -0.51 -11.32 13.56
C VAL A 406 -1.70 -11.50 14.50
N ALA A 407 -2.83 -10.85 14.21
CA ALA A 407 -4.06 -10.98 14.99
C ALA A 407 -4.55 -12.44 15.01
N LEU A 408 -4.48 -13.14 13.88
CA LEU A 408 -4.82 -14.56 13.80
C LEU A 408 -3.93 -15.41 14.73
N LEU A 409 -2.61 -15.22 14.72
CA LEU A 409 -1.69 -15.93 15.61
C LEU A 409 -2.03 -15.69 17.09
N GLU A 410 -2.34 -14.44 17.45
CA GLU A 410 -2.70 -14.10 18.83
C GLU A 410 -4.03 -14.72 19.28
N GLN A 411 -5.03 -14.77 18.38
CA GLN A 411 -6.32 -15.44 18.60
C GLN A 411 -6.14 -16.94 18.84
N GLN A 412 -5.19 -17.58 18.16
CA GLN A 412 -4.88 -19.00 18.37
C GLN A 412 -4.04 -19.27 19.64
N GLY A 413 -3.75 -18.23 20.42
CA GLY A 413 -3.08 -18.38 21.71
C GLY A 413 -1.55 -18.32 21.66
N LEU A 414 -0.98 -17.84 20.55
CA LEU A 414 0.40 -17.40 20.54
C LEU A 414 0.51 -15.98 21.13
N ARG A 415 1.65 -15.66 21.73
CA ARG A 415 1.96 -14.29 22.21
C ARG A 415 3.23 -13.80 21.56
N MET A 416 3.18 -12.58 21.02
CA MET A 416 4.35 -11.90 20.51
C MET A 416 5.32 -11.58 21.66
N SER A 417 6.59 -11.83 21.41
CA SER A 417 7.73 -11.50 22.27
C SER A 417 8.41 -10.23 21.76
N GLU A 418 9.28 -9.63 22.57
CA GLU A 418 9.97 -8.37 22.22
C GLU A 418 10.89 -8.51 20.98
N ASP A 419 11.33 -9.73 20.66
CA ASP A 419 12.16 -10.05 19.51
C ASP A 419 11.35 -10.29 18.21
N GLY A 420 10.04 -10.01 18.22
CA GLY A 420 9.12 -10.25 17.11
C GLY A 420 8.76 -11.72 16.90
N SER A 421 9.25 -12.63 17.74
CA SER A 421 8.86 -14.04 17.70
C SER A 421 7.58 -14.30 18.48
N PHE A 422 6.86 -15.36 18.12
CA PHE A 422 5.63 -15.77 18.78
C PHE A 422 5.87 -17.01 19.64
N ARG A 423 5.40 -17.00 20.88
CA ARG A 423 5.52 -18.14 21.82
C ARG A 423 4.16 -18.65 22.25
N LEU A 424 4.08 -19.96 22.48
CA LEU A 424 2.87 -20.58 23.04
C LEU A 424 2.57 -20.06 24.45
N LYS A 425 1.30 -19.74 24.72
CA LYS A 425 0.84 -19.55 26.09
C LYS A 425 1.05 -20.85 26.88
N LYS A 426 1.54 -20.74 28.13
CA LYS A 426 1.81 -21.89 29.03
C LYS A 426 0.64 -22.86 29.21
N THR A 427 -0.59 -22.42 28.92
CA THR A 427 -1.81 -23.22 29.00
C THR A 427 -2.03 -24.16 27.81
N ILE A 428 -1.28 -24.01 26.71
CA ILE A 428 -1.46 -24.81 25.49
C ILE A 428 -0.31 -25.81 25.40
N PRO A 429 -0.58 -27.12 25.57
CA PRO A 429 0.40 -28.17 25.29
C PRO A 429 0.87 -28.11 23.82
N VAL A 430 2.14 -28.45 23.55
CA VAL A 430 2.69 -28.48 22.18
C VAL A 430 1.88 -29.42 21.26
N ARG A 431 1.38 -30.53 21.81
CA ARG A 431 0.47 -31.44 21.11
C ARG A 431 -0.79 -30.75 20.60
N ASP A 432 -1.46 -29.96 21.45
CA ASP A 432 -2.70 -29.27 21.10
C ASP A 432 -2.45 -28.16 20.08
N PHE A 433 -1.26 -27.54 20.14
CA PHE A 433 -0.81 -26.60 19.11
C PHE A 433 -0.72 -27.29 17.74
N LEU A 434 -0.03 -28.43 17.63
CA LEU A 434 0.07 -29.16 16.37
C LEU A 434 -1.30 -29.63 15.86
N MET A 435 -2.10 -30.27 16.71
CA MET A 435 -3.35 -30.88 16.26
C MET A 435 -4.44 -29.86 15.92
N ARG A 436 -4.52 -28.75 16.67
CA ARG A 436 -5.63 -27.78 16.52
C ARG A 436 -5.19 -26.48 15.88
N VAL A 437 -4.10 -25.88 16.35
CA VAL A 437 -3.72 -24.52 15.94
C VAL A 437 -3.13 -24.53 14.54
N VAL A 438 -2.20 -25.42 14.24
CA VAL A 438 -1.59 -25.51 12.90
C VAL A 438 -2.65 -25.69 11.81
N GLY A 439 -3.64 -26.57 12.03
CA GLY A 439 -4.70 -26.80 11.06
C GLY A 439 -5.51 -25.54 10.75
N VAL A 440 -5.81 -24.73 11.77
CA VAL A 440 -6.50 -23.44 11.61
C VAL A 440 -5.62 -22.41 10.90
N LEU A 441 -4.32 -22.35 11.20
CA LEU A 441 -3.40 -21.43 10.53
C LEU A 441 -3.27 -21.79 9.04
N ALA A 442 -3.12 -23.07 8.73
CA ALA A 442 -3.03 -23.54 7.34
C ALA A 442 -4.33 -23.28 6.55
N SER A 443 -5.50 -23.36 7.18
CA SER A 443 -6.78 -23.07 6.50
C SER A 443 -6.97 -21.60 6.15
N HIS A 444 -6.25 -20.69 6.83
CA HIS A 444 -6.23 -19.25 6.53
C HIS A 444 -5.09 -18.86 5.57
N GLY A 445 -4.46 -19.83 4.91
CA GLY A 445 -3.45 -19.58 3.88
C GLY A 445 -2.01 -19.47 4.39
N LEU A 446 -1.74 -19.70 5.69
CA LEU A 446 -0.37 -19.67 6.20
C LEU A 446 0.38 -20.95 5.80
N GLN A 447 1.57 -20.79 5.24
CA GLN A 447 2.48 -21.91 5.00
C GLN A 447 3.29 -22.20 6.25
N ILE A 448 3.42 -23.47 6.62
CA ILE A 448 3.98 -23.89 7.89
C ILE A 448 5.21 -24.76 7.62
N ARG A 449 6.34 -24.45 8.27
CA ARG A 449 7.63 -25.14 8.13
C ARG A 449 8.24 -25.43 9.51
N GLY A 450 9.07 -26.47 9.61
CA GLY A 450 9.82 -26.82 10.83
C GLY A 450 9.06 -27.65 11.87
N GLU A 451 7.89 -28.18 11.51
CA GLU A 451 7.05 -29.01 12.39
C GLU A 451 7.74 -30.33 12.75
N ASP A 452 8.55 -30.86 11.83
CA ASP A 452 9.35 -32.08 11.93
C ASP A 452 10.52 -31.98 12.92
N ALA A 453 10.96 -30.76 13.26
CA ALA A 453 12.07 -30.52 14.17
C ALA A 453 11.67 -30.45 15.65
N LEU A 454 10.39 -30.65 15.98
CA LEU A 454 9.89 -30.59 17.36
C LEU A 454 10.30 -31.83 18.17
N THR A 455 10.97 -31.62 19.29
CA THR A 455 11.48 -32.69 20.18
C THR A 455 10.50 -33.13 21.25
N SER A 456 9.60 -32.23 21.69
CA SER A 456 8.60 -32.48 22.74
C SER A 456 7.46 -33.40 22.29
N VAL A 457 7.32 -33.62 20.99
CA VAL A 457 6.32 -34.49 20.39
C VAL A 457 7.02 -35.44 19.44
N GLN A 458 6.84 -36.74 19.66
CA GLN A 458 7.33 -37.74 18.74
C GLN A 458 6.39 -37.83 17.54
N LEU A 459 6.78 -37.16 16.45
CA LEU A 459 6.10 -37.20 15.16
C LEU A 459 6.54 -38.44 14.40
N ARG A 460 5.58 -39.26 13.99
CA ARG A 460 5.82 -40.31 12.99
C ARG A 460 5.50 -39.76 11.61
N THR A 461 6.55 -39.64 10.81
CA THR A 461 6.48 -39.23 9.40
C THR A 461 6.47 -40.43 8.44
N ASP A 462 6.33 -41.65 8.98
CA ASP A 462 6.09 -42.86 8.20
C ASP A 462 4.92 -42.62 7.24
N ILE A 463 5.09 -43.00 5.97
CA ILE A 463 4.03 -42.87 4.97
C ILE A 463 2.87 -43.78 5.40
N PRO A 464 1.66 -43.24 5.64
CA PRO A 464 0.54 -44.05 6.09
C PRO A 464 0.14 -45.07 5.01
N GLU A 465 0.11 -46.35 5.40
CA GLU A 465 -0.34 -47.44 4.52
C GLU A 465 -1.79 -47.81 4.82
N LEU A 466 -2.65 -47.75 3.80
CA LEU A 466 -4.03 -48.16 3.88
C LEU A 466 -4.16 -49.67 3.65
N ALA A 467 -4.72 -50.36 4.64
CA ALA A 467 -5.15 -51.76 4.54
C ALA A 467 -6.67 -51.83 4.54
N VAL A 468 -7.27 -52.57 3.59
CA VAL A 468 -8.72 -52.69 3.42
C VAL A 468 -9.13 -54.15 3.42
N THR A 469 -10.19 -54.48 4.16
CA THR A 469 -10.87 -55.77 4.11
C THR A 469 -12.34 -55.56 3.77
N VAL A 470 -12.82 -56.25 2.73
CA VAL A 470 -14.21 -56.17 2.26
C VAL A 470 -14.93 -57.47 2.57
N GLN A 471 -16.05 -57.37 3.30
CA GLN A 471 -16.94 -58.47 3.60
C GLN A 471 -18.32 -58.18 2.98
N SER A 472 -18.77 -59.06 2.10
CA SER A 472 -20.02 -58.94 1.36
C SER A 472 -21.19 -59.57 2.13
N HIS A 473 -22.29 -58.84 2.15
CA HIS A 473 -23.61 -59.31 2.56
C HIS A 473 -24.56 -59.26 1.37
N ILE A 474 -25.86 -59.52 1.60
CA ILE A 474 -26.87 -59.57 0.53
C ILE A 474 -26.95 -58.21 -0.18
N ASP A 475 -27.23 -57.14 0.56
CA ASP A 475 -27.50 -55.80 0.00
C ASP A 475 -26.38 -54.77 0.25
N TRP A 476 -25.33 -55.14 0.98
CA TRP A 476 -24.25 -54.21 1.36
C TRP A 476 -22.89 -54.91 1.50
N PHE A 477 -21.84 -54.10 1.58
CA PHE A 477 -20.48 -54.47 1.91
C PHE A 477 -20.09 -53.81 3.23
N ASP A 478 -19.56 -54.59 4.17
CA ASP A 478 -18.87 -54.07 5.34
C ASP A 478 -17.38 -53.98 5.02
N VAL A 479 -16.86 -52.76 4.98
CA VAL A 479 -15.47 -52.44 4.67
C VAL A 479 -14.77 -52.02 5.95
N SER A 480 -13.82 -52.84 6.38
CA SER A 480 -12.88 -52.50 7.44
C SER A 480 -11.66 -51.87 6.80
N ALA A 481 -11.32 -50.63 7.17
CA ALA A 481 -10.09 -50.01 6.76
C ALA A 481 -9.22 -49.71 7.99
N VAL A 482 -7.93 -49.92 7.85
CA VAL A 482 -6.94 -49.63 8.89
C VAL A 482 -5.82 -48.86 8.23
N VAL A 483 -5.41 -47.75 8.84
CA VAL A 483 -4.23 -47.02 8.38
C VAL A 483 -3.08 -47.34 9.31
N ASN A 484 -2.00 -47.88 8.73
CA ASN A 484 -0.80 -48.24 9.45
C ASN A 484 0.23 -47.11 9.37
N PHE A 485 0.75 -46.73 10.52
CA PHE A 485 1.87 -45.81 10.70
C PHE A 485 3.05 -46.61 11.23
N GLY A 486 3.78 -47.25 10.31
CA GLY A 486 4.81 -48.24 10.66
C GLY A 486 4.19 -49.48 11.31
N ASP A 487 4.45 -49.66 12.59
CA ASP A 487 3.98 -50.78 13.43
C ASP A 487 2.64 -50.52 14.15
N LEU A 488 2.12 -49.29 14.06
CA LEU A 488 0.88 -48.90 14.72
C LEU A 488 -0.27 -48.85 13.74
N SER A 489 -1.44 -49.31 14.18
CA SER A 489 -2.66 -49.35 13.38
C SER A 489 -3.72 -48.42 13.96
N VAL A 490 -4.37 -47.63 13.09
CA VAL A 490 -5.47 -46.74 13.46
C VAL A 490 -6.75 -47.15 12.72
N ASP A 491 -7.84 -47.26 13.46
CA ASP A 491 -9.16 -47.62 12.92
C ASP A 491 -9.70 -46.58 11.93
N VAL A 492 -10.47 -47.05 10.94
CA VAL A 492 -11.11 -46.20 9.93
C VAL A 492 -11.94 -45.07 10.51
N ALA A 493 -12.58 -45.24 11.68
CA ALA A 493 -13.43 -44.22 12.27
C ALA A 493 -12.63 -42.95 12.64
N VAL A 494 -11.41 -43.13 13.16
CA VAL A 494 -10.51 -42.02 13.51
C VAL A 494 -9.99 -41.37 12.24
N VAL A 495 -9.53 -42.17 11.28
CA VAL A 495 -9.01 -41.68 9.99
C VAL A 495 -10.08 -40.94 9.20
N ARG A 496 -11.29 -41.50 9.09
CA ARG A 496 -12.42 -40.88 8.41
C ARG A 496 -12.76 -39.53 9.02
N ARG A 497 -12.78 -39.44 10.36
CA ARG A 497 -13.03 -38.16 11.05
C ARG A 497 -11.95 -37.14 10.72
N ALA A 498 -10.68 -37.53 10.80
CA ALA A 498 -9.56 -36.66 10.51
C ALA A 498 -9.56 -36.18 9.06
N VAL A 499 -9.73 -37.10 8.10
CA VAL A 499 -9.76 -36.82 6.66
C VAL A 499 -10.95 -35.92 6.29
N LEU A 500 -12.15 -36.22 6.79
CA LEU A 500 -13.34 -35.39 6.52
C LEU A 500 -13.23 -33.98 7.12
N ARG A 501 -12.53 -33.84 8.25
CA ARG A 501 -12.25 -32.55 8.89
C ARG A 501 -10.99 -31.85 8.37
N ARG A 502 -10.26 -32.48 7.43
CA ARG A 502 -8.97 -32.00 6.91
C ARG A 502 -7.93 -31.77 8.01
N GLU A 503 -7.96 -32.62 9.04
CA GLU A 503 -6.95 -32.62 10.11
C GLU A 503 -5.62 -33.17 9.53
N ARG A 504 -4.52 -32.42 9.73
CA ARG A 504 -3.18 -32.82 9.27
C ARG A 504 -2.49 -33.84 10.16
N TYR A 505 -2.94 -33.95 11.40
CA TYR A 505 -2.32 -34.75 12.44
C TYR A 505 -3.37 -35.60 13.16
N ILE A 506 -3.03 -36.85 13.43
CA ILE A 506 -3.86 -37.76 14.20
C ILE A 506 -3.10 -38.31 15.40
N LEU A 507 -3.84 -38.58 16.48
CA LEU A 507 -3.29 -39.23 17.64
C LEU A 507 -3.25 -40.74 17.43
N LEU A 508 -2.06 -41.34 17.55
CA LEU A 508 -1.83 -42.78 17.51
C LEU A 508 -2.06 -43.44 18.88
N PRO A 509 -2.32 -44.76 18.93
CA PRO A 509 -2.63 -45.48 20.17
C PRO A 509 -1.52 -45.45 21.23
N ASP A 510 -0.25 -45.32 20.82
CA ASP A 510 0.91 -45.24 21.70
C ASP A 510 1.15 -43.83 22.28
N GLY A 511 0.33 -42.85 21.89
CA GLY A 511 0.44 -41.46 22.32
C GLY A 511 1.20 -40.55 21.34
N THR A 512 1.85 -41.12 20.32
CA THR A 512 2.58 -40.36 19.28
C THR A 512 1.62 -39.71 18.28
N ILE A 513 2.14 -38.78 17.46
CA ILE A 513 1.34 -38.08 16.45
C ILE A 513 1.72 -38.58 15.06
N GLY A 514 0.73 -39.07 14.31
CA GLY A 514 0.87 -39.44 12.90
C GLY A 514 0.55 -38.27 11.98
N PHE A 515 1.39 -38.06 10.95
CA PHE A 515 1.16 -37.07 9.91
C PHE A 515 0.31 -37.65 8.77
N VAL A 516 -0.75 -36.95 8.36
CA VAL A 516 -1.60 -37.34 7.23
C VAL A 516 -1.30 -36.43 6.04
N PRO A 517 -0.65 -36.93 4.97
CA PRO A 517 -0.37 -36.13 3.78
C PRO A 517 -1.65 -35.59 3.14
N ASN A 518 -1.63 -34.33 2.70
CA ASN A 518 -2.78 -33.68 2.06
C ASN A 518 -3.28 -34.45 0.83
N GLU A 519 -2.37 -35.01 0.03
CA GLU A 519 -2.73 -35.80 -1.15
C GLU A 519 -3.54 -37.06 -0.78
N LEU A 520 -3.12 -37.76 0.28
CA LEU A 520 -3.83 -38.95 0.76
C LEU A 520 -5.23 -38.57 1.27
N ALA A 521 -5.31 -37.51 2.09
CA ALA A 521 -6.58 -37.01 2.59
C ALA A 521 -7.53 -36.61 1.45
N HIS A 522 -7.01 -35.94 0.42
CA HIS A 522 -7.80 -35.51 -0.74
C HIS A 522 -8.35 -36.69 -1.55
N ARG A 523 -7.55 -37.75 -1.76
CA ARG A 523 -7.98 -38.97 -2.45
C ARG A 523 -9.01 -39.78 -1.65
N LEU A 524 -8.81 -39.93 -0.33
CA LEU A 524 -9.66 -40.77 0.51
C LEU A 524 -10.97 -40.09 0.96
N ALA A 525 -10.98 -38.77 1.14
CA ALA A 525 -12.14 -38.02 1.61
C ALA A 525 -13.45 -38.33 0.87
N PRO A 526 -13.52 -38.26 -0.48
CA PRO A 526 -14.76 -38.54 -1.19
C PRO A 526 -15.22 -40.00 -1.03
N LEU A 527 -14.29 -40.95 -0.95
CA LEU A 527 -14.60 -42.37 -0.83
C LEU A 527 -15.15 -42.71 0.57
N LEU A 528 -14.49 -42.21 1.61
CA LEU A 528 -14.89 -42.43 3.01
C LEU A 528 -16.18 -41.68 3.37
N ALA A 529 -16.51 -40.58 2.67
CA ALA A 529 -17.75 -39.84 2.85
C ALA A 529 -18.99 -40.64 2.44
N MET A 530 -18.85 -41.53 1.45
CA MET A 530 -19.96 -42.30 0.87
C MET A 530 -20.35 -43.54 1.69
N GLY A 531 -19.50 -43.94 2.64
CA GLY A 531 -19.76 -45.05 3.56
C GLY A 531 -20.52 -44.57 4.80
N THR A 532 -21.44 -45.42 5.27
CA THR A 532 -22.14 -45.21 6.55
C THR A 532 -21.43 -45.96 7.67
N GLU A 533 -21.24 -45.33 8.82
CA GLU A 533 -20.52 -45.95 9.94
C GLU A 533 -21.44 -46.90 10.70
N SER A 534 -21.02 -48.15 10.89
CA SER A 534 -21.73 -49.18 11.67
C SER A 534 -20.71 -50.07 12.35
N ASP A 535 -20.79 -50.20 13.69
CA ASP A 535 -19.93 -51.07 14.51
C ASP A 535 -18.41 -50.94 14.22
N GLY A 536 -17.93 -49.71 14.01
CA GLY A 536 -16.51 -49.44 13.71
C GLY A 536 -16.07 -49.79 12.28
N ARG A 537 -17.01 -50.15 11.40
CA ARG A 537 -16.79 -50.43 9.97
C ARG A 537 -17.52 -49.41 9.10
N LEU A 538 -17.15 -49.35 7.82
CA LEU A 538 -17.89 -48.58 6.82
C LEU A 538 -18.77 -49.50 5.99
N ARG A 539 -20.06 -49.22 6.00
CA ARG A 539 -21.06 -49.92 5.21
C ARG A 539 -21.34 -49.17 3.92
N PHE A 540 -21.21 -49.89 2.81
CA PHE A 540 -21.52 -49.44 1.46
C PHE A 540 -22.64 -50.29 0.87
N ALA A 541 -23.60 -49.68 0.17
CA ALA A 541 -24.63 -50.43 -0.55
C ALA A 541 -24.02 -51.25 -1.70
N ALA A 542 -24.68 -52.34 -2.12
CA ALA A 542 -24.26 -53.13 -3.27
C ALA A 542 -24.05 -52.28 -4.54
N ALA A 543 -24.89 -51.27 -4.75
CA ALA A 543 -24.78 -50.33 -5.85
C ALA A 543 -23.50 -49.47 -5.83
N GLN A 544 -22.82 -49.37 -4.67
CA GLN A 544 -21.57 -48.61 -4.50
C GLN A 544 -20.32 -49.46 -4.77
N THR A 545 -20.44 -50.60 -5.47
CA THR A 545 -19.31 -51.49 -5.79
C THR A 545 -18.12 -50.74 -6.40
N ALA A 546 -18.36 -49.77 -7.29
CA ALA A 546 -17.28 -48.97 -7.90
C ALA A 546 -16.51 -48.11 -6.87
N ILE A 547 -17.17 -47.59 -5.83
CA ILE A 547 -16.54 -46.82 -4.77
C ILE A 547 -15.66 -47.74 -3.91
N VAL A 548 -16.16 -48.95 -3.60
CA VAL A 548 -15.40 -49.96 -2.87
C VAL A 548 -14.21 -50.47 -3.69
N ASP A 549 -14.36 -50.65 -5.01
CA ASP A 549 -13.24 -51.00 -5.89
C ASP A 549 -12.16 -49.91 -5.88
N GLN A 550 -12.54 -48.63 -5.91
CA GLN A 550 -11.57 -47.54 -5.79
C GLN A 550 -10.84 -47.56 -4.43
N LEU A 551 -11.53 -47.83 -3.32
CA LEU A 551 -10.90 -47.99 -2.00
C LEU A 551 -9.90 -49.15 -1.98
N VAL A 552 -10.25 -50.26 -2.63
CA VAL A 552 -9.38 -51.43 -2.78
C VAL A 552 -8.15 -51.10 -3.63
N GLN A 553 -8.28 -50.27 -4.66
CA GLN A 553 -7.18 -49.84 -5.52
C GLN A 553 -6.23 -48.85 -4.83
N GLU A 554 -6.74 -47.99 -3.95
CA GLU A 554 -5.91 -47.06 -3.14
C GLU A 554 -5.18 -47.79 -1.99
N ALA A 555 -5.66 -48.97 -1.59
CA ALA A 555 -5.07 -49.74 -0.49
C ALA A 555 -3.80 -50.47 -0.94
N GLN A 556 -2.71 -50.32 -0.18
CA GLN A 556 -1.49 -51.09 -0.38
C GLN A 556 -1.71 -52.58 -0.08
N ARG A 557 -2.64 -52.89 0.83
CA ARG A 557 -3.05 -54.25 1.14
C ARG A 557 -4.56 -54.34 1.13
N ALA A 558 -5.11 -55.18 0.27
CA ALA A 558 -6.54 -55.44 0.21
C ALA A 558 -6.86 -56.93 0.36
N GLN A 559 -7.89 -57.24 1.14
CA GLN A 559 -8.52 -58.56 1.21
C GLN A 559 -9.98 -58.41 0.82
N VAL A 560 -10.40 -59.15 -0.20
CA VAL A 560 -11.79 -59.15 -0.69
C VAL A 560 -12.31 -60.57 -0.71
N ASP A 561 -13.61 -60.74 -0.50
CA ASP A 561 -14.26 -62.04 -0.65
C ASP A 561 -14.66 -62.32 -2.10
N ALA A 562 -15.00 -63.58 -2.38
CA ALA A 562 -15.37 -64.02 -3.72
C ALA A 562 -16.59 -63.28 -4.27
N THR A 563 -17.58 -62.99 -3.42
CA THR A 563 -18.81 -62.29 -3.79
C THR A 563 -18.52 -60.87 -4.30
N PHE A 564 -17.61 -60.15 -3.64
CA PHE A 564 -17.20 -58.82 -4.09
C PHE A 564 -16.46 -58.91 -5.43
N GLU A 565 -15.54 -59.88 -5.58
CA GLU A 565 -14.77 -60.04 -6.82
C GLU A 565 -15.66 -60.39 -8.01
N GLU A 566 -16.69 -61.24 -7.82
CA GLU A 566 -17.69 -61.52 -8.85
C GLU A 566 -18.45 -60.26 -9.28
N ARG A 567 -18.92 -59.44 -8.33
CA ARG A 567 -19.63 -58.18 -8.62
C ARG A 567 -18.72 -57.16 -9.31
N ARG A 568 -17.46 -57.08 -8.88
CA ARG A 568 -16.44 -56.23 -9.49
C ARG A 568 -16.18 -56.61 -10.94
N GLU A 569 -16.03 -57.90 -11.22
CA GLU A 569 -15.80 -58.39 -12.57
C GLU A 569 -17.03 -58.20 -13.47
N GLN A 570 -18.24 -58.44 -12.94
CA GLN A 570 -19.49 -58.16 -13.65
C GLN A 570 -19.63 -56.69 -14.08
N LEU A 571 -19.14 -55.75 -13.27
CA LEU A 571 -19.13 -54.33 -13.61
C LEU A 571 -18.04 -53.99 -14.63
N ARG A 572 -16.86 -54.61 -14.54
CA ARG A 572 -15.76 -54.40 -15.47
C ARG A 572 -16.03 -54.94 -16.87
N LEU A 573 -16.70 -56.10 -16.94
CA LEU A 573 -17.04 -56.78 -18.19
C LEU A 573 -18.39 -56.32 -18.77
N PHE A 574 -19.05 -55.32 -18.18
CA PHE A 574 -20.32 -54.83 -18.70
C PHE A 574 -20.12 -54.08 -20.03
N GLU A 575 -20.76 -54.57 -21.10
CA GLU A 575 -20.76 -53.92 -22.41
C GLU A 575 -22.14 -53.40 -22.82
N HIS A 576 -23.19 -54.19 -22.61
CA HIS A 576 -24.57 -53.85 -22.95
C HIS A 576 -25.57 -54.67 -22.12
N ILE A 577 -26.83 -54.24 -22.10
CA ILE A 577 -27.92 -54.97 -21.46
C ILE A 577 -28.30 -56.16 -22.34
N GLU A 578 -28.21 -57.37 -21.79
CA GLU A 578 -28.53 -58.61 -22.49
C GLU A 578 -30.04 -58.73 -22.77
N ASP A 579 -30.39 -59.18 -23.99
CA ASP A 579 -31.77 -59.50 -24.36
C ASP A 579 -32.28 -60.69 -23.53
N GLN A 580 -33.35 -60.50 -22.77
CA GLN A 580 -33.93 -61.55 -21.92
C GLN A 580 -35.13 -62.23 -22.60
N PRO A 581 -35.22 -63.58 -22.56
CA PRO A 581 -36.38 -64.28 -23.05
C PRO A 581 -37.62 -63.92 -22.21
N LEU A 582 -38.78 -63.81 -22.87
CA LEU A 582 -40.03 -63.54 -22.16
C LEU A 582 -40.43 -64.73 -21.27
N PRO A 583 -41.12 -64.52 -20.14
CA PRO A 583 -41.48 -65.60 -19.23
C PRO A 583 -42.38 -66.64 -19.89
N GLU A 584 -42.21 -67.91 -19.51
CA GLU A 584 -43.09 -68.98 -19.95
C GLU A 584 -44.55 -68.66 -19.54
N GLY A 585 -45.43 -68.54 -20.53
CA GLY A 585 -46.84 -68.21 -20.33
C GLY A 585 -47.23 -66.75 -20.63
N PHE A 586 -46.29 -65.88 -21.00
CA PHE A 586 -46.62 -64.55 -21.50
C PHE A 586 -47.44 -64.61 -22.80
N ARG A 587 -48.63 -64.00 -22.81
CA ARG A 587 -49.53 -63.95 -23.97
C ARG A 587 -49.60 -62.53 -24.53
N GLY A 588 -48.78 -62.24 -25.54
CA GLY A 588 -48.75 -60.95 -26.23
C GLY A 588 -47.45 -60.75 -27.00
N THR A 589 -47.35 -59.62 -27.72
CA THR A 589 -46.12 -59.17 -28.36
C THR A 589 -45.75 -57.82 -27.78
N LEU A 590 -44.59 -57.74 -27.10
CA LEU A 590 -44.08 -56.48 -26.59
C LEU A 590 -43.62 -55.60 -27.77
N ARG A 591 -43.94 -54.30 -27.71
CA ARG A 591 -43.29 -53.31 -28.58
C ARG A 591 -41.81 -53.19 -28.21
N SER A 592 -40.96 -52.74 -29.14
CA SER A 592 -39.51 -52.70 -28.93
C SER A 592 -39.09 -51.97 -27.65
N TYR A 593 -39.75 -50.85 -27.30
CA TYR A 593 -39.46 -50.12 -26.06
C TYR A 593 -39.89 -50.87 -24.80
N GLN A 594 -40.95 -51.69 -24.87
CA GLN A 594 -41.41 -52.51 -23.75
C GLN A 594 -40.46 -53.70 -23.52
N LYS A 595 -39.93 -54.28 -24.60
CA LYS A 595 -38.88 -55.31 -24.52
C LYS A 595 -37.60 -54.73 -23.91
N ALA A 596 -37.15 -53.57 -24.38
CA ALA A 596 -36.02 -52.87 -23.80
C ALA A 596 -36.23 -52.55 -22.31
N GLY A 597 -37.42 -52.10 -21.92
CA GLY A 597 -37.76 -51.88 -20.51
C GLY A 597 -37.74 -53.17 -19.67
N TYR A 598 -38.21 -54.30 -20.22
CA TYR A 598 -38.13 -55.60 -19.57
C TYR A 598 -36.68 -56.06 -19.34
N ASP A 599 -35.83 -55.93 -20.35
CA ASP A 599 -34.41 -56.27 -20.26
C ASP A 599 -33.69 -55.36 -19.26
N TRP A 600 -34.02 -54.07 -19.25
CA TRP A 600 -33.49 -53.10 -18.28
C TRP A 600 -33.88 -53.44 -16.84
N LEU A 601 -35.12 -53.85 -16.58
CA LEU A 601 -35.56 -54.27 -15.25
C LEU A 601 -34.82 -55.54 -14.78
N HIS A 602 -34.60 -56.50 -15.68
CA HIS A 602 -33.78 -57.68 -15.39
C HIS A 602 -32.33 -57.31 -15.09
N PHE A 603 -31.75 -56.39 -15.86
CA PHE A 603 -30.42 -55.85 -15.61
C PHE A 603 -30.34 -55.21 -14.21
N LEU A 604 -31.25 -54.30 -13.86
CA LEU A 604 -31.29 -53.67 -12.53
C LEU A 604 -31.36 -54.71 -11.41
N ASN A 605 -32.23 -55.71 -11.56
CA ASN A 605 -32.37 -56.79 -10.59
C ASN A 605 -31.10 -57.65 -10.48
N ARG A 606 -30.49 -58.04 -11.61
CA ARG A 606 -29.26 -58.84 -11.66
C ARG A 606 -28.09 -58.12 -11.00
N TYR A 607 -27.96 -56.81 -11.21
CA TYR A 607 -26.88 -55.98 -10.66
C TYR A 607 -27.20 -55.43 -9.26
N GLY A 608 -28.41 -55.64 -8.72
CA GLY A 608 -28.83 -55.10 -7.44
C GLY A 608 -28.91 -53.57 -7.42
N PHE A 609 -29.19 -52.96 -8.58
CA PHE A 609 -29.26 -51.52 -8.75
C PHE A 609 -30.69 -51.00 -8.62
N GLY A 610 -30.80 -49.78 -8.09
CA GLY A 610 -32.02 -48.99 -8.24
C GLY A 610 -32.09 -48.38 -9.64
N GLY A 611 -33.29 -48.27 -10.19
CA GLY A 611 -33.55 -47.50 -11.41
C GLY A 611 -34.08 -46.11 -11.07
N CYS A 612 -33.46 -45.06 -11.60
CA CYS A 612 -34.04 -43.72 -11.60
C CYS A 612 -34.49 -43.38 -13.03
N LEU A 613 -35.81 -43.27 -13.22
CA LEU A 613 -36.40 -42.78 -14.47
C LEU A 613 -36.54 -41.27 -14.37
N ALA A 614 -35.52 -40.55 -14.85
CA ALA A 614 -35.59 -39.11 -15.02
C ALA A 614 -36.28 -38.82 -16.36
N ASP A 615 -37.61 -38.80 -16.35
CA ASP A 615 -38.40 -38.41 -17.51
C ASP A 615 -38.49 -36.88 -17.56
N ASP A 616 -38.01 -36.28 -18.64
CA ASP A 616 -38.25 -34.88 -18.96
C ASP A 616 -39.70 -34.77 -19.46
N MET A 617 -40.67 -34.92 -18.54
CA MET A 617 -42.09 -34.83 -18.86
C MET A 617 -42.46 -33.41 -19.26
N GLY A 618 -42.12 -33.04 -20.49
CA GLY A 618 -42.90 -32.11 -21.28
C GLY A 618 -44.31 -32.67 -21.41
N VAL A 619 -45.26 -31.97 -20.82
CA VAL A 619 -46.71 -32.16 -21.01
C VAL A 619 -47.06 -31.93 -22.48
N GLY A 620 -46.76 -32.92 -23.32
CA GLY A 620 -47.02 -32.94 -24.75
C GLY A 620 -48.21 -33.82 -25.07
N LYS A 621 -49.40 -33.45 -24.55
CA LYS A 621 -50.63 -33.79 -25.25
C LYS A 621 -50.67 -32.92 -26.51
N THR A 622 -50.16 -33.45 -27.62
CA THR A 622 -50.67 -33.12 -28.95
C THR A 622 -51.38 -34.33 -29.48
#